data_AF-A0A841M2L8-F1
#
_entry.id   AF-A0A841M2L8-F1
#
_cell.length_a   1.000
_cell.length_b   1.000
_cell.length_c   1.000
_cell.angle_alpha   90.00
_cell.angle_beta   90.00
_cell.angle_gamma   90.00
#
_symmetry.space_group_name_H-M   'P 1'
#
loop_
_entity.id
_entity.type
_entity.pdbx_description
1 polymer ?
#
loop_
_entity_poly.entity_id
_entity_poly.type
_entity_poly.pdbx_seq_one_letter_code
_entity_poly.pdbx_strand_id
1 'polypeptide(L)' 'MKELQTKLQARGYDMGKIDGVFGFRTRDAVRTEQLRLKMPADSWPTPELLEKL' A
#
# COMPACT_ATOMS: atom_id res chain seq x y z
N MET A 1 7.88 5.14 2.42
CA MET A 1 7.11 5.21 1.16
C MET A 1 7.59 4.26 0.07
N LYS A 2 8.84 4.32 -0.37
CA LYS A 2 9.34 3.37 -1.40
C LYS A 2 9.20 1.91 -0.97
N GLU A 3 9.53 1.61 0.29
CA GLU A 3 9.36 0.27 0.87
C GLU A 3 7.91 -0.24 0.80
N LEU A 4 6.94 0.60 1.17
CA LEU A 4 5.51 0.28 1.02
C LEU A 4 5.18 -0.09 -0.43
N GLN A 5 5.58 0.74 -1.39
CA GLN A 5 5.34 0.48 -2.80
C GLN A 5 6.02 -0.82 -3.26
N THR A 6 7.24 -1.11 -2.79
CA THR A 6 7.93 -2.40 -3.06
C THR A 6 7.13 -3.59 -2.54
N LYS A 7 6.65 -3.53 -1.30
CA LYS A 7 5.85 -4.61 -0.69
C LYS A 7 4.50 -4.79 -1.38
N LEU A 8 3.86 -3.70 -1.82
CA LEU A 8 2.63 -3.76 -2.61
C LEU A 8 2.91 -4.36 -4.00
N GLN A 9 3.99 -3.98 -4.67
CA GLN A 9 4.38 -4.59 -5.94
C GLN A 9 4.63 -6.10 -5.79
N ALA A 10 5.33 -6.52 -4.73
CA ALA A 10 5.57 -7.93 -4.45
C ALA A 10 4.28 -8.75 -4.22
N ARG A 11 3.17 -8.10 -3.86
CA ARG A 11 1.84 -8.71 -3.75
C ARG A 11 1.06 -8.76 -5.06
N GLY A 12 1.57 -8.15 -6.13
CA GLY A 12 0.93 -8.13 -7.44
C GLY A 12 0.16 -6.84 -7.77
N TYR A 13 0.26 -5.79 -6.96
CA TYR A 13 -0.31 -4.48 -7.34
C TYR A 13 0.55 -3.81 -8.42
N ASP A 14 -0.08 -3.22 -9.45
CA ASP A 14 0.63 -2.37 -10.41
C ASP A 14 0.98 -1.02 -9.76
N MET A 15 2.21 -0.94 -9.26
CA MET A 15 2.76 0.27 -8.65
C MET A 15 3.38 1.23 -9.67
N GLY A 16 3.51 0.84 -10.95
CA GLY A 16 4.32 1.59 -11.91
C GLY A 16 5.77 1.75 -11.41
N LYS A 17 6.22 3.00 -11.28
CA LYS A 17 7.55 3.32 -10.74
C LYS A 17 7.51 3.43 -9.21
N ILE A 18 8.44 2.75 -8.54
CA ILE A 18 8.67 2.91 -7.10
C ILE A 18 9.42 4.23 -6.86
N ASP A 19 8.68 5.33 -6.83
CA ASP A 19 9.17 6.70 -6.71
C ASP A 19 9.03 7.28 -5.29
N GLY A 20 8.23 6.64 -4.44
CA GLY A 20 7.87 7.11 -3.10
C GLY A 20 6.72 8.10 -3.06
N VAL A 21 6.09 8.40 -4.21
CA VAL A 21 4.96 9.33 -4.31
C VAL A 21 3.66 8.64 -3.94
N PHE A 22 2.89 9.27 -3.06
CA PHE A 22 1.61 8.75 -2.63
C PHE A 22 0.48 9.11 -3.61
N GLY A 23 0.53 8.52 -4.80
CA GLY A 23 -0.46 8.69 -5.86
C GLY A 23 -1.65 7.72 -5.77
N PHE A 24 -2.53 7.81 -6.78
CA PHE A 24 -3.75 7.02 -6.89
C PHE A 24 -3.51 5.50 -6.74
N ARG A 25 -2.51 4.95 -7.45
CA ARG A 25 -2.17 3.51 -7.39
C ARG A 25 -1.82 3.05 -5.98
N THR A 26 -1.00 3.83 -5.27
CA THR A 26 -0.62 3.52 -3.88
C THR A 26 -1.82 3.59 -2.95
N ARG A 27 -2.71 4.58 -3.12
CA ARG A 27 -3.94 4.71 -2.33
C ARG A 27 -4.86 3.51 -2.51
N ASP A 28 -5.07 3.09 -3.75
CA ASP A 28 -5.94 1.97 -4.09
C ASP A 28 -5.41 0.64 -3.53
N ALA A 29 -4.11 0.39 -3.71
CA ALA A 29 -3.45 -0.80 -3.16
C ALA A 29 -3.46 -0.81 -1.62
N VAL A 30 -3.19 0.34 -0.98
CA VAL A 30 -3.29 0.49 0.49
C VAL A 30 -4.70 0.19 0.97
N ARG A 31 -5.73 0.76 0.33
CA ARG A 31 -7.13 0.54 0.70
C ARG A 31 -7.50 -0.94 0.61
N THR A 32 -7.05 -1.60 -0.46
CA THR A 32 -7.33 -3.03 -0.69
C THR A 32 -6.67 -3.89 0.39
N GLU A 33 -5.42 -3.61 0.75
CA GLU A 33 -4.73 -4.34 1.81
C GLU A 33 -5.34 -4.07 3.19
N GLN A 34 -5.77 -2.85 3.47
CA GLN A 34 -6.49 -2.52 4.71
C GLN A 34 -7.79 -3.33 4.81
N LEU A 35 -8.58 -3.42 3.74
CA LEU A 35 -9.79 -4.25 3.71
C LEU A 35 -9.46 -5.74 3.92
N ARG A 36 -8.44 -6.26 3.25
CA ARG A 36 -7.99 -7.65 3.39
C ARG A 36 -7.56 -7.97 4.82
N LEU A 37 -6.91 -7.02 5.49
CA LEU A 37 -6.41 -7.13 6.85
C LEU A 37 -7.48 -6.79 7.91
N LYS A 38 -8.72 -6.46 7.51
CA LYS A 38 -9.79 -5.99 8.39
C LYS A 38 -9.42 -4.74 9.20
N MET A 39 -8.60 -3.88 8.62
CA MET A 39 -8.24 -2.57 9.13
C MET A 39 -9.17 -1.48 8.58
N PRO A 40 -9.24 -0.30 9.19
CA PRO A 40 -9.92 0.85 8.60
C PRO A 40 -9.35 1.17 7.21
N ALA A 41 -10.20 1.13 6.17
CA ALA A 41 -9.79 1.30 4.77
C ALA A 41 -9.75 2.78 4.35
N ASP A 42 -9.06 3.60 5.13
CA ASP A 42 -8.91 5.04 4.94
C ASP A 42 -7.89 5.43 3.85
N SER A 43 -7.25 4.43 3.24
CA SER A 43 -6.18 4.60 2.26
C SER A 43 -4.96 5.33 2.84
N TRP A 44 -4.73 5.28 4.15
CA TRP A 44 -3.57 5.89 4.79
C TRP A 44 -2.50 4.86 5.18
N PRO A 45 -1.25 5.01 4.71
CA PRO A 45 -0.20 4.05 5.01
C PRO A 45 0.36 4.28 6.41
N THR A 46 -0.05 3.44 7.36
CA THR A 46 0.49 3.44 8.72
C THR A 46 1.68 2.50 8.86
N PRO A 47 2.54 2.66 9.88
CA PRO A 47 3.57 1.68 10.22
C PRO A 47 2.99 0.29 10.47
N GLU A 48 1.84 0.21 11.15
CA GLU A 48 1.14 -1.06 11.39
C GLU A 48 0.75 -1.76 10.08
N LEU A 49 0.23 -1.01 9.10
CA LEU A 49 -0.05 -1.57 7.78
C LEU A 49 1.24 -2.13 7.19
N LEU A 50 2.35 -1.37 7.22
CA LEU A 50 3.62 -1.78 6.63
C LEU A 50 4.21 -3.04 7.28
N GLU A 51 3.98 -3.27 8.57
CA GLU A 51 4.41 -4.49 9.28
C GLU A 51 3.56 -5.71 8.91
N LYS A 52 2.26 -5.51 8.63
CA LYS A 52 1.35 -6.57 8.17
C LYS A 52 1.44 -6.86 6.67
N LEU A 53 2.12 -5.97 5.93
CA LEU A 53 2.55 -6.17 4.55
C LEU A 53 3.86 -6.96 4.50
#